data_AF-A0A7X9D489-F1
#
_entry.id   AF-A0A7X9D489-F1
#
_cell.length_a   1.000
_cell.length_b   1.000
_cell.length_c   1.000
_cell.angle_alpha   90.00
_cell.angle_beta   90.00
_cell.angle_gamma   90.00
#
_symmetry.space_group_name_H-M   'P 1'
#
loop_
_entity.id
_entity.type
_entity.pdbx_description
1 polymer ?
#
loop_
_entity_poly.entity_id
_entity_poly.type
_entity_poly.pdbx_seq_one_letter_code
_entity_poly.pdbx_strand_id
1 'polypeptide(L)'
;MDNLFVKTRSTKDLIISLVLLVGGITVVILPTPASVNIAGLFVACTGIVLLAVLKTCWKNIETNEKFKYKSHYFPREMESKLKEAIDGSLKNITVDPSNHSSALKLDILYNKKTGKAFCQLSEYIPYQYHPCTEMLPKPIDEVLHLV
;
A
#
# COMPACT_ATOMS: atom_id res chain seq x y z
N MET A 1 10.19 8.70 2.46
CA MET A 1 8.73 9.00 2.34
C MET A 1 8.25 10.04 3.35
N ASP A 2 9.09 10.45 4.31
CA ASP A 2 8.62 10.64 5.68
C ASP A 2 8.12 12.05 6.03
N ASN A 3 8.20 13.00 5.10
CA ASN A 3 7.76 14.38 5.36
C ASN A 3 6.55 14.85 4.54
N LEU A 4 6.17 14.13 3.48
CA LEU A 4 5.08 14.57 2.58
C LEU A 4 3.85 13.66 2.63
N PHE A 5 4.00 12.40 3.06
CA PHE A 5 2.92 11.42 3.02
C PHE A 5 2.75 10.70 4.35
N VAL A 6 1.50 10.64 4.83
CA VAL A 6 1.12 9.95 6.07
C VAL A 6 0.20 8.79 5.75
N LYS A 7 0.43 7.64 6.40
CA LYS A 7 -0.47 6.49 6.29
C LYS A 7 -1.83 6.81 6.90
N THR A 8 -2.87 6.63 6.09
CA THR A 8 -4.27 6.85 6.47
C THR A 8 -5.12 5.61 6.19
N ARG A 9 -6.33 5.59 6.73
CA ARG A 9 -7.28 4.50 6.51
C ARG A 9 -7.90 4.59 5.12
N SER A 10 -7.96 3.45 4.44
CA SER A 10 -8.74 3.30 3.22
C SER A 10 -10.22 3.08 3.55
N THR A 11 -11.11 3.44 2.63
CA THR A 11 -12.53 3.08 2.72
C THR A 11 -12.72 1.56 2.78
N LYS A 12 -11.83 0.80 2.10
CA LYS A 12 -11.84 -0.66 2.16
C LYS A 12 -11.54 -1.18 3.57
N ASP A 13 -10.53 -0.61 4.22
CA ASP A 13 -10.16 -0.96 5.60
C ASP A 13 -11.34 -0.76 6.54
N LEU A 14 -12.04 0.38 6.42
CA LEU A 14 -13.22 0.68 7.22
C LEU A 14 -14.37 -0.32 6.98
N ILE A 15 -14.67 -0.65 5.73
CA ILE A 15 -15.74 -1.59 5.39
C ILE A 15 -15.43 -2.97 5.98
N ILE A 16 -14.20 -3.48 5.82
CA ILE A 16 -13.81 -4.80 6.33
C ILE A 16 -13.94 -4.85 7.86
N SER A 17 -13.38 -3.85 8.54
CA SER A 17 -13.48 -3.76 10.00
C SER A 17 -14.92 -3.65 10.49
N LEU A 18 -15.76 -2.85 9.82
CA LEU A 18 -17.15 -2.67 10.20
C LEU A 18 -17.97 -3.94 10.00
N VAL A 19 -17.78 -4.66 8.89
CA VAL A 19 -18.46 -5.92 8.62
C VAL A 19 -18.12 -6.96 9.68
N LEU A 20 -16.85 -7.09 10.06
CA LEU A 20 -16.42 -8.00 11.12
C LEU A 20 -17.03 -7.61 12.47
N LEU A 21 -17.05 -6.32 12.79
CA LEU A 21 -17.59 -5.82 14.05
C LEU A 21 -19.10 -6.09 14.15
N VAL A 22 -19.87 -5.69 13.13
CA VAL A 22 -21.33 -5.88 13.10
C VAL A 22 -21.68 -7.37 13.05
N GLY A 23 -20.96 -8.16 12.24
CA GLY A 23 -21.14 -9.61 12.17
C GLY A 23 -20.89 -10.29 13.51
N GLY A 24 -19.79 -9.96 14.18
CA GLY A 24 -19.47 -10.51 15.51
C GLY A 24 -20.53 -10.16 16.56
N ILE A 25 -20.98 -8.90 16.61
CA ILE A 25 -22.05 -8.47 17.54
C ILE A 25 -23.37 -9.20 17.25
N THR A 26 -23.73 -9.34 15.97
CA THR A 26 -24.98 -10.02 15.58
C THR A 26 -24.99 -11.48 16.04
N VAL A 27 -23.86 -12.18 15.92
CA VAL A 27 -23.72 -13.56 16.38
C VAL A 27 -23.90 -13.68 17.91
N VAL A 28 -23.43 -12.69 18.67
CA VAL A 28 -23.56 -12.69 20.14
C VAL A 28 -25.00 -12.45 20.61
N ILE A 29 -25.77 -11.64 19.88
CA ILE A 29 -27.15 -11.29 20.25
C ILE A 29 -28.14 -12.42 19.93
N LEU A 30 -27.85 -13.22 18.90
CA LEU A 30 -28.71 -14.33 18.51
C LEU A 30 -28.70 -15.44 19.58
N PRO A 31 -29.82 -16.15 19.80
CA PRO A 31 -29.93 -17.23 20.78
C PRO A 31 -29.19 -18.48 20.26
N THR A 32 -27.86 -18.43 20.26
CA THR A 32 -26.99 -19.51 19.83
C THR A 32 -26.25 -20.13 21.02
N PRO A 33 -25.68 -21.34 20.87
CA PRO A 33 -24.90 -21.97 21.94
C PRO A 33 -23.77 -21.08 22.44
N ALA A 34 -23.41 -21.20 23.73
CA ALA A 34 -22.40 -20.34 24.36
C ALA A 34 -21.05 -20.33 23.60
N SER A 35 -20.66 -21.45 22.98
CA SER A 35 -19.45 -21.54 22.15
C SER A 35 -19.49 -20.63 20.92
N VAL A 36 -20.66 -20.48 20.30
CA VAL A 36 -20.88 -19.62 19.13
C VAL A 36 -20.88 -18.14 19.52
N ASN A 37 -21.45 -17.80 20.69
CA ASN A 37 -21.37 -16.45 21.24
C ASN A 37 -19.92 -16.04 21.55
N ILE A 38 -19.12 -16.94 22.13
CA ILE A 38 -17.69 -16.68 22.38
C ILE A 38 -16.95 -16.44 21.05
N ALA A 39 -17.22 -17.24 20.02
CA ALA A 39 -16.64 -17.02 18.69
C ALA A 39 -17.05 -15.66 18.10
N GLY A 40 -18.33 -15.27 18.24
CA GLY A 40 -18.83 -13.96 17.83
C GLY A 40 -18.10 -12.80 18.51
N LEU A 41 -17.79 -12.93 19.81
CA LEU A 41 -17.00 -11.94 20.54
C LEU A 41 -15.58 -11.81 19.99
N PHE A 42 -14.90 -12.93 19.67
CA PHE A 42 -13.57 -12.89 19.05
C PHE A 42 -13.58 -12.22 17.67
N VAL A 43 -14.62 -12.45 16.88
CA VAL A 43 -14.80 -11.80 15.58
C VAL A 43 -15.01 -10.29 15.76
N ALA A 44 -15.83 -9.88 16.72
CA ALA A 44 -16.04 -8.46 17.03
C ALA A 44 -14.73 -7.78 17.51
N CYS A 45 -14.00 -8.41 18.43
CA CYS A 45 -12.69 -7.94 18.90
C CYS A 45 -11.69 -7.79 17.75
N THR A 46 -11.65 -8.77 16.84
CA THR A 46 -10.81 -8.71 15.64
C THR A 46 -11.18 -7.53 14.75
N GLY A 47 -12.48 -7.26 14.56
CA GLY A 47 -12.96 -6.07 13.84
C GLY A 47 -12.45 -4.76 14.44
N ILE A 48 -12.48 -4.63 15.78
CA ILE A 48 -11.97 -3.46 16.51
C ILE A 48 -10.46 -3.31 16.33
N VAL A 49 -9.69 -4.40 16.48
CA VAL A 49 -8.23 -4.38 16.31
C VAL A 49 -7.86 -3.99 14.88
N LEU A 50 -8.51 -4.58 13.89
CA LEU A 50 -8.27 -4.23 12.48
C LEU A 50 -8.61 -2.77 12.21
N LEU A 51 -9.66 -2.24 12.83
CA LEU A 51 -10.01 -0.82 12.71
C LEU A 51 -8.86 0.04 13.22
N ALA A 52 -8.24 -0.30 14.35
CA ALA A 52 -7.10 0.43 14.90
C ALA A 52 -5.84 0.32 14.01
N VAL A 53 -5.54 -0.86 13.49
CA VAL A 53 -4.24 -1.20 12.88
C VAL A 53 -4.19 -0.94 11.37
N LEU A 54 -5.28 -1.20 10.62
CA LEU A 54 -5.27 -1.10 9.17
C LEU A 54 -5.13 0.37 8.71
N LYS A 55 -3.99 0.67 8.09
CA LYS A 55 -3.71 1.94 7.42
C LYS A 55 -3.07 1.65 6.06
N THR A 56 -3.88 1.34 5.06
CA THR A 56 -3.38 0.89 3.75
C THR A 56 -3.24 2.00 2.71
N CYS A 57 -3.82 3.18 2.95
CA CYS A 57 -3.70 4.33 2.04
C CYS A 57 -2.63 5.30 2.52
N TRP A 58 -2.14 6.12 1.60
CA TRP A 58 -1.27 7.24 1.90
C TRP A 58 -2.00 8.55 1.62
N LYS A 59 -1.75 9.56 2.44
CA LYS A 59 -2.33 10.89 2.28
C LYS A 59 -1.21 11.90 2.20
N ASN A 60 -1.24 12.74 1.17
CA ASN A 60 -0.32 13.87 1.07
C ASN A 60 -0.73 14.94 2.09
N ILE A 61 0.23 15.44 2.87
CA ILE A 61 -0.02 16.37 3.99
C ILE A 61 -0.47 17.74 3.47
N GLU A 62 0.11 18.22 2.38
CA GLU A 62 -0.13 19.55 1.82
C GLU A 62 -1.46 19.60 1.05
N THR A 63 -1.66 18.64 0.15
CA THR A 63 -2.80 18.64 -0.78
C THR A 63 -4.03 17.90 -0.24
N ASN A 64 -3.89 17.19 0.88
CA ASN A 64 -4.90 16.30 1.44
C ASN A 64 -5.36 15.16 0.50
N GLU A 65 -4.72 14.98 -0.66
CA GLU A 65 -5.06 13.95 -1.63
C GLU A 65 -4.69 12.54 -1.11
N LYS A 66 -5.53 11.55 -1.40
CA LYS A 66 -5.32 10.14 -1.02
C LYS A 66 -4.73 9.34 -2.18
N PHE A 67 -3.63 8.64 -1.91
CA PHE A 67 -2.92 7.79 -2.83
C PHE A 67 -2.99 6.33 -2.39
N LYS A 68 -3.07 5.44 -3.37
CA LYS A 68 -2.84 4.00 -3.18
C LYS A 68 -1.36 3.73 -3.36
N TYR A 69 -0.89 2.63 -2.80
CA TYR A 69 0.52 2.25 -2.79
C TYR A 69 0.72 0.89 -3.45
N LYS A 70 1.76 0.78 -4.26
CA LYS A 70 2.22 -0.45 -4.88
C LYS A 70 3.75 -0.45 -4.88
N SER A 71 4.34 -1.60 -4.58
CA SER A 71 5.78 -1.78 -4.65
C SER A 71 6.13 -2.87 -5.65
N HIS A 72 7.22 -2.68 -6.36
CA HIS A 72 7.84 -3.68 -7.23
C HIS A 72 9.29 -3.87 -6.84
N TYR A 73 9.79 -5.08 -7.06
CA TYR A 73 11.15 -5.48 -6.70
C TYR A 73 11.91 -5.83 -7.97
N PHE A 74 13.18 -5.40 -8.03
CA PHE A 74 14.02 -5.55 -9.21
C PHE A 74 15.42 -6.05 -8.83
N PRO A 75 16.11 -6.73 -9.76
CA PRO A 75 17.51 -7.09 -9.59
C PRO A 75 18.43 -5.88 -9.70
N ARG A 76 19.63 -6.01 -9.11
CA ARG A 76 20.64 -4.94 -9.09
C ARG A 76 21.12 -4.55 -10.49
N GLU A 77 21.08 -5.49 -11.44
CA GLU A 77 21.46 -5.25 -12.84
C GLU A 77 20.61 -4.18 -13.54
N MET A 78 19.39 -3.95 -13.06
CA MET A 78 18.49 -2.93 -13.61
C MET A 78 18.67 -1.55 -12.97
N GLU A 79 19.60 -1.37 -12.04
CA GLU A 79 19.76 -0.12 -11.27
C GLU A 79 19.95 1.11 -12.16
N SER A 80 20.87 1.05 -13.13
CA SER A 80 21.13 2.16 -14.05
C SER A 80 19.89 2.52 -14.86
N LYS A 81 19.23 1.50 -15.44
CA LYS A 81 17.99 1.66 -16.21
C LYS A 81 16.86 2.24 -15.37
N LEU A 82 16.72 1.81 -14.11
CA LEU A 82 15.69 2.29 -13.19
C LEU A 82 15.92 3.73 -12.78
N LYS A 83 17.17 4.13 -12.51
CA LYS A 83 17.54 5.52 -12.22
C LYS A 83 17.23 6.42 -13.41
N GLU A 84 17.66 6.04 -14.62
CA GLU A 84 17.36 6.79 -15.84
C GLU A 84 15.87 6.88 -16.14
N ALA A 85 15.11 5.79 -15.95
CA ALA A 85 13.68 5.76 -16.23
C ALA A 85 12.84 6.54 -15.20
N ILE A 86 13.32 6.63 -13.95
CA ILE A 86 12.71 7.47 -12.93
C ILE A 86 12.87 8.96 -13.25
N ASP A 87 14.04 9.37 -13.74
CA ASP A 87 14.23 10.75 -14.17
C ASP A 87 13.49 11.03 -15.48
N GLY A 88 13.54 10.07 -16.42
CA GLY A 88 12.87 10.09 -17.72
C GLY A 88 11.44 9.54 -17.70
N SER A 89 11.20 8.41 -18.37
CA SER A 89 9.87 7.78 -18.43
C SER A 89 9.87 6.32 -18.00
N LEU A 90 8.88 5.95 -17.19
CA LEU A 90 8.72 4.61 -16.63
C LEU A 90 8.01 3.62 -17.59
N LYS A 91 7.54 4.07 -18.76
CA LYS A 91 6.73 3.25 -19.69
C LYS A 91 7.39 1.97 -20.19
N ASN A 92 8.73 1.95 -20.24
CA ASN A 92 9.50 0.84 -20.80
C ASN A 92 9.90 -0.20 -19.74
N ILE A 93 9.53 0.00 -18.48
CA ILE A 93 9.89 -0.92 -17.41
C ILE A 93 8.87 -2.04 -17.34
N THR A 94 9.31 -3.28 -17.57
CA THR A 94 8.48 -4.45 -17.34
C THR A 94 8.89 -5.11 -16.03
N VAL A 95 7.92 -5.40 -15.18
CA VAL A 95 8.14 -6.20 -13.96
C VAL A 95 8.12 -7.67 -14.37
N ASP A 96 9.24 -8.35 -14.21
CA ASP A 96 9.31 -9.79 -14.40
C ASP A 96 8.91 -10.50 -13.10
N PRO A 97 7.74 -11.16 -13.03
CA PRO A 97 7.29 -11.85 -11.83
C PRO A 97 8.10 -13.12 -11.51
N SER A 98 8.89 -13.63 -12.47
CA SER A 98 9.73 -14.80 -12.26
C SER A 98 11.07 -14.47 -11.60
N ASN A 99 11.43 -13.19 -11.53
CA ASN A 99 12.67 -12.76 -10.94
C ASN A 99 12.50 -12.54 -9.42
N HIS A 100 13.15 -13.39 -8.63
CA HIS A 100 13.08 -13.34 -7.16
C HIS A 100 14.04 -12.30 -6.52
N SER A 101 14.73 -11.50 -7.33
CA SER A 101 15.68 -10.52 -6.82
C SER A 101 14.97 -9.34 -6.13
N SER A 102 15.46 -8.96 -4.95
CA SER A 102 14.91 -7.88 -4.11
C SER A 102 15.95 -6.79 -3.82
N ALA A 103 16.91 -6.60 -4.73
CA ALA A 103 18.00 -5.65 -4.55
C ALA A 103 17.50 -4.20 -4.62
N LEU A 104 16.51 -3.94 -5.46
CA LEU A 104 15.91 -2.63 -5.65
C LEU A 104 14.41 -2.73 -5.43
N LYS A 105 13.82 -1.66 -4.90
CA LYS A 105 12.40 -1.53 -4.64
C LYS A 105 11.91 -0.22 -5.23
N LEU A 106 10.95 -0.31 -6.15
CA LEU A 106 10.24 0.84 -6.70
C LEU A 106 8.92 1.00 -5.95
N ASP A 107 8.79 2.10 -5.22
CA ASP A 107 7.60 2.47 -4.49
C ASP A 107 6.77 3.47 -5.30
N ILE A 108 5.54 3.09 -5.63
CA ILE A 108 4.61 3.88 -6.45
C ILE A 108 3.40 4.26 -5.59
N LEU A 109 3.22 5.56 -5.37
CA LEU A 109 1.99 6.14 -4.88
C LEU A 109 1.17 6.66 -6.05
N TYR A 110 -0.08 6.26 -6.18
CA TYR A 110 -0.90 6.66 -7.33
C TYR A 110 -2.33 7.04 -6.92
N ASN A 111 -2.90 7.98 -7.66
CA ASN A 111 -4.30 8.38 -7.51
C ASN A 111 -4.98 8.46 -8.88
N LYS A 112 -5.81 7.45 -9.19
CA LYS A 112 -6.57 7.37 -10.44
C LYS A 112 -7.59 8.51 -10.63
N LYS A 113 -7.98 9.20 -9.55
CA LYS A 113 -8.94 10.31 -9.63
C LYS A 113 -8.28 11.63 -10.00
N THR A 114 -7.07 11.89 -9.52
CA THR A 114 -6.36 13.14 -9.76
C THR A 114 -5.32 13.03 -10.88
N GLY A 115 -5.09 11.82 -11.41
CA GLY A 115 -4.13 11.60 -12.50
C GLY A 115 -2.66 11.70 -12.09
N LYS A 116 -2.39 11.80 -10.78
CA LYS A 116 -1.06 11.99 -10.23
C LYS A 116 -0.50 10.68 -9.69
N ALA A 117 0.79 10.48 -9.90
CA ALA A 117 1.57 9.45 -9.24
C ALA A 117 2.88 10.01 -8.70
N PHE A 118 3.46 9.33 -7.72
CA PHE A 118 4.76 9.61 -7.16
C PHE A 118 5.55 8.33 -7.08
N CYS A 119 6.80 8.37 -7.51
CA CYS A 119 7.68 7.20 -7.53
C CYS A 119 8.92 7.46 -6.69
N GLN A 120 9.40 6.42 -6.01
CA GLN A 120 10.64 6.46 -5.25
C GLN A 120 11.39 5.14 -5.44
N LEU A 121 12.66 5.20 -5.83
CA LEU A 121 13.54 4.05 -5.83
C LEU A 121 14.22 3.92 -4.47
N SER A 122 14.27 2.70 -3.96
CA SER A 122 15.05 2.35 -2.80
C SER A 122 15.95 1.16 -3.10
N GLU A 123 17.16 1.16 -2.57
CA GLU A 123 18.10 0.06 -2.66
C GLU A 123 18.12 -0.70 -1.35
N TYR A 124 18.24 -2.02 -1.45
CA TYR A 124 18.46 -2.89 -0.31
C TYR A 124 19.92 -2.82 0.13
N ILE A 125 20.13 -2.16 1.26
CA ILE A 125 21.36 -2.25 2.04
C ILE A 125 21.04 -3.28 3.14
N PRO A 126 21.97 -4.16 3.56
CA PRO A 126 21.65 -5.25 4.48
C PRO A 126 20.74 -4.81 5.64
N TYR A 127 19.62 -5.52 5.78
CA TYR A 127 18.55 -5.30 6.77
C TYR A 127 17.55 -4.18 6.47
N GLN A 128 17.82 -3.21 5.57
CA GLN A 128 16.92 -2.07 5.33
C GLN A 128 16.95 -1.53 3.88
N TYR A 129 15.80 -1.08 3.40
CA TYR A 129 15.72 -0.33 2.14
C TYR A 129 16.00 1.14 2.39
N HIS A 130 16.98 1.69 1.69
CA HIS A 130 17.31 3.11 1.73
C HIS A 130 16.87 3.79 0.43
N PRO A 131 16.21 4.96 0.51
CA PRO A 131 15.80 5.68 -0.68
C PRO A 131 17.03 6.15 -1.46
N CYS A 132 17.13 5.73 -2.72
CA CYS A 132 18.16 6.20 -3.67
C CYS A 132 17.76 7.51 -4.33
N THR A 133 16.45 7.70 -4.54
CA THR A 133 15.90 8.90 -5.18
C THR A 133 14.93 9.58 -4.23
N GLU A 134 14.76 10.89 -4.43
CA GLU A 134 13.62 11.60 -3.88
C GLU A 134 12.32 11.10 -4.51
N MET A 135 11.21 11.52 -3.92
CA MET A 135 9.88 11.14 -4.38
C MET A 135 9.48 12.03 -5.56
N LEU A 136 9.57 11.49 -6.77
CA LEU A 136 9.38 12.25 -8.00
C LEU A 136 7.94 12.14 -8.50
N PRO A 137 7.27 13.26 -8.83
CA PRO A 137 5.95 13.24 -9.43
C PRO A 137 6.01 12.72 -10.86
N LYS A 138 5.06 11.84 -11.21
CA LYS A 138 4.88 11.31 -12.56
C LYS A 138 3.39 11.32 -12.94
N PRO A 139 3.07 11.52 -14.23
CA PRO A 139 1.71 11.35 -14.70
C PRO A 139 1.28 9.88 -14.54
N ILE A 140 0.01 9.65 -14.20
CA ILE A 140 -0.46 8.28 -13.93
C ILE A 140 -0.35 7.37 -15.15
N ASP A 141 -0.47 7.92 -16.36
CA ASP A 141 -0.45 7.16 -17.62
C ASP A 141 0.89 6.45 -17.83
N GLU A 142 1.97 6.98 -17.26
CA GLU A 142 3.29 6.35 -17.34
C GLU A 142 3.44 5.16 -16.41
N VAL A 143 2.74 5.14 -15.29
CA VAL A 143 2.86 4.10 -14.26
C VAL A 143 1.69 3.14 -14.23
N LEU A 144 0.67 3.35 -15.08
CA LEU A 144 -0.57 2.60 -15.07
C LEU A 144 -0.36 1.10 -15.34
N HIS A 145 0.63 0.76 -16.16
CA HIS A 145 1.05 -0.62 -16.43
C HIS A 145 1.72 -1.31 -15.23
N LEU A 146 2.17 -0.55 -14.23
CA LEU A 146 2.81 -1.03 -13.01
C LEU A 146 1.81 -1.07 -11.83
N VAL A 147 0.53 -0.75 -12.01
CA VAL A 147 -0.38 -0.46 -10.89
C VAL A 147 -1.65 -1.30 -10.85
#